data_AF-A0A7X7TVA4-F1
#
_entry.id   AF-A0A7X7TVA4-F1
#
_cell.length_a   1.000
_cell.length_b   1.000
_cell.length_c   1.000
_cell.angle_alpha   90.00
_cell.angle_beta   90.00
_cell.angle_gamma   90.00
#
_symmetry.space_group_name_H-M   'P 1'
#
loop_
_entity.id
_entity.type
_entity.pdbx_description
1 polymer ?
#
loop_
_entity_poly.entity_id
_entity_poly.type
_entity_poly.pdbx_seq_one_letter_code
_entity_poly.pdbx_strand_id
1 'polypeptide(L)'
;NELIKHIKENSIIAVVDFEYDGDKDSRTPFVLSERVSLSIIEKNKVKVVERKLLENILKEQYIQHTGITDINTVKSIGKILNADFIITGNIYDKDLEKVELYAKAINVETGVILSGIRKEFKKDWVDKIPENDWNKNTDTTTASFYCNMATKEMDRKNLDKAIWLFGQAININITGECGTNKKGFAYYERGKAFISNEQYDKAIKDLDFYLEMDDKSTEGYFYRGKAYHYKGLYDKAIEDYDKAIELNPKYAEAYNGRGIAYDDKGLYDKAIEDYNKAIDLDPKYTYAYYNRGNAYYYKAEFDKAIEDYSKAIELNPEYAEAYYNRGVTYRNKGLYDKAEEDFNKAIELDPKYADAYNNRGIAYAHKGLYDKAIEDYSKAIELKPDFAKAYYNRGITYNDKGLYDRAIKDYNKAIELKPDYTEAYYNRGIAYDDKGLYDKAIEDYSKAIKLKPDFVEAHYNRGIAYHKKGKYDKAIEDYSKAIELKSDFADAYYNRGIAYRNKGLYDKAIEDSKMYDQLKNR
;
A
#
# COMPACT_ATOMS: atom_id res chain seq x y z
N ASN A 1 24.96 -16.94 -41.78
CA ASN A 1 25.04 -18.31 -42.34
C ASN A 1 24.15 -18.50 -43.56
N GLU A 2 22.83 -18.47 -43.44
CA GLU A 2 21.93 -18.65 -44.62
C GLU A 2 22.20 -17.64 -45.74
N LEU A 3 22.39 -16.36 -45.41
CA LEU A 3 22.69 -15.30 -46.38
C LEU A 3 23.94 -15.56 -47.23
N ILE A 4 24.93 -16.26 -46.68
CA ILE A 4 26.27 -16.34 -47.26
C ILE A 4 26.65 -17.76 -47.64
N LYS A 5 25.74 -18.72 -47.50
CA LYS A 5 25.95 -20.13 -47.85
C LYS A 5 26.31 -20.34 -49.33
N HIS A 6 25.89 -19.42 -50.20
CA HIS A 6 26.14 -19.45 -51.64
C HIS A 6 27.27 -18.50 -52.08
N ILE A 7 27.93 -17.84 -51.13
CA ILE A 7 29.07 -16.96 -51.40
C ILE A 7 30.36 -17.78 -51.35
N LYS A 8 31.27 -17.54 -52.30
CA LYS A 8 32.55 -18.25 -52.37
C LYS A 8 33.44 -17.90 -51.16
N GLU A 9 34.23 -18.86 -50.71
CA GLU A 9 35.27 -18.60 -49.71
C GLU A 9 36.25 -17.54 -50.25
N ASN A 10 36.67 -16.63 -49.37
CA ASN A 10 37.53 -15.46 -49.62
C ASN A 10 36.91 -14.29 -50.38
N SER A 11 35.60 -14.30 -50.64
CA SER A 11 34.92 -13.11 -51.16
C SER A 11 34.94 -11.95 -50.17
N ILE A 12 35.00 -10.73 -50.70
CA ILE A 12 34.90 -9.48 -49.93
C ILE A 12 33.43 -9.10 -49.81
N ILE A 13 32.93 -8.97 -48.58
CA ILE A 13 31.53 -8.66 -48.28
C ILE A 13 31.46 -7.29 -47.60
N ALA A 14 30.64 -6.39 -48.16
CA ALA A 14 30.24 -5.17 -47.48
C ALA A 14 28.86 -5.38 -46.81
N VAL A 15 28.77 -5.13 -45.51
CA VAL A 15 27.51 -5.14 -44.78
C VAL A 15 27.08 -3.68 -44.59
N VAL A 16 25.95 -3.30 -45.19
CA VAL A 16 25.51 -1.92 -45.29
C VAL A 16 24.03 -1.81 -44.97
N ASP A 17 23.63 -0.68 -44.39
CA ASP A 17 22.25 -0.22 -44.37
C ASP A 17 21.25 -1.28 -43.90
N PHE A 18 21.35 -1.61 -42.60
CA PHE A 18 20.19 -2.16 -41.93
C PHE A 18 19.24 -1.01 -41.62
N GLU A 19 17.96 -1.17 -41.89
CA GLU A 19 16.92 -0.22 -41.46
C GLU A 19 16.15 -0.82 -40.29
N TYR A 20 15.67 0.02 -39.38
CA TYR A 20 14.72 -0.37 -38.34
C TYR A 20 13.46 0.46 -38.54
N ASP A 21 12.33 -0.18 -38.84
CA ASP A 21 11.04 0.47 -39.08
C ASP A 21 10.38 1.03 -37.80
N GLY A 22 11.14 1.09 -36.70
CA GLY A 22 10.83 1.88 -35.53
C GLY A 22 11.48 3.27 -35.59
N ASP A 23 11.83 3.83 -34.44
CA ASP A 23 12.27 5.23 -34.33
C ASP A 23 13.47 5.54 -35.26
N LYS A 24 13.27 6.52 -36.14
CA LYS A 24 14.16 6.84 -37.28
C LYS A 24 15.53 7.41 -36.88
N ASP A 25 15.73 7.67 -35.58
CA ASP A 25 16.99 8.19 -34.99
C ASP A 25 17.79 7.14 -34.20
N SER A 26 17.43 5.85 -34.30
CA SER A 26 18.08 4.82 -33.49
C SER A 26 19.47 4.42 -34.01
N ARG A 27 20.48 4.31 -33.13
CA ARG A 27 21.78 3.66 -33.44
C ARG A 27 21.66 2.14 -33.62
N THR A 28 20.46 1.59 -33.41
CA THR A 28 20.10 0.18 -33.50
C THR A 28 20.53 -0.49 -34.81
N PRO A 29 20.34 0.14 -35.99
CA PRO A 29 20.72 -0.51 -37.24
C PRO A 29 22.23 -0.59 -37.44
N PHE A 30 23.01 0.31 -36.83
CA PHE A 30 24.48 0.26 -36.83
C PHE A 30 25.02 -0.86 -35.94
N VAL A 31 24.52 -0.96 -34.71
CA VAL A 31 24.90 -2.04 -33.78
C VAL A 31 24.56 -3.41 -34.38
N LEU A 32 23.43 -3.49 -35.08
CA LEU A 32 23.05 -4.69 -35.80
C LEU A 32 23.99 -5.00 -36.97
N SER A 33 24.29 -4.01 -37.82
CA SER A 33 25.22 -4.17 -38.94
C SER A 33 26.59 -4.67 -38.48
N GLU A 34 27.09 -4.15 -37.36
CA GLU A 34 28.34 -4.57 -36.73
C GLU A 34 28.27 -6.01 -36.21
N ARG A 35 27.19 -6.39 -35.51
CA ARG A 35 26.99 -7.77 -35.03
C ARG A 35 26.87 -8.78 -36.17
N VAL A 36 26.15 -8.42 -37.24
CA VAL A 36 26.04 -9.24 -38.45
C VAL A 36 27.42 -9.40 -39.09
N SER A 37 28.18 -8.32 -39.21
CA SER A 37 29.56 -8.33 -39.74
C SER A 37 30.48 -9.26 -38.96
N LEU A 38 30.50 -9.14 -37.62
CA LEU A 38 31.31 -9.98 -36.74
C LEU A 38 30.92 -11.46 -36.86
N SER A 39 29.61 -11.77 -36.83
CA SER A 39 29.16 -13.16 -36.99
C SER A 39 29.49 -13.75 -38.37
N ILE A 40 29.62 -12.93 -39.41
CA ILE A 40 30.01 -13.38 -40.75
C ILE A 40 31.49 -13.75 -40.75
N ILE A 41 32.36 -12.89 -40.20
CA ILE A 41 33.81 -13.11 -40.07
C ILE A 41 34.10 -14.38 -39.26
N GLU A 42 33.46 -14.55 -38.10
CA GLU A 42 33.74 -15.68 -37.21
C GLU A 42 33.39 -17.04 -37.82
N LYS A 43 32.34 -17.08 -38.65
CA LYS A 43 31.75 -18.34 -39.12
C LYS A 43 32.12 -18.69 -40.57
N ASN A 44 32.62 -17.73 -41.34
CA ASN A 44 32.84 -17.89 -42.77
C ASN A 44 34.18 -17.25 -43.13
N LYS A 45 34.98 -17.93 -43.95
CA LYS A 45 36.29 -17.43 -44.43
C LYS A 45 36.09 -16.33 -45.48
N VAL A 46 35.41 -15.26 -45.13
CA VAL A 46 35.09 -14.13 -46.01
C VAL A 46 35.63 -12.84 -45.37
N LYS A 47 36.08 -11.90 -46.21
CA LYS A 47 36.67 -10.65 -45.72
C LYS A 47 35.58 -9.58 -45.64
N VAL A 48 35.33 -9.01 -44.47
CA VAL A 48 34.37 -7.90 -44.33
C VAL A 48 35.09 -6.56 -44.47
N VAL A 49 34.42 -5.61 -45.12
CA VAL A 49 34.95 -4.25 -45.30
C VAL A 49 35.05 -3.52 -43.96
N GLU A 50 36.14 -2.78 -43.76
CA GLU A 50 36.39 -2.04 -42.52
C GLU A 50 35.35 -0.95 -42.28
N ARG A 51 34.83 -0.89 -41.05
CA ARG A 51 33.78 0.04 -40.63
C ARG A 51 34.08 1.50 -40.98
N LYS A 52 35.29 1.97 -40.66
CA LYS A 52 35.69 3.36 -40.88
C LYS A 52 35.72 3.75 -42.36
N LEU A 53 36.09 2.79 -43.22
CA LEU A 53 36.08 2.98 -44.66
C LEU A 53 34.65 3.09 -45.19
N LEU A 54 33.74 2.23 -44.71
CA LEU A 54 32.32 2.29 -45.04
C LEU A 54 31.68 3.62 -44.63
N GLU A 55 31.95 4.08 -43.40
CA GLU A 55 31.43 5.35 -42.86
C GLU A 55 31.86 6.57 -43.69
N ASN A 56 33.12 6.61 -44.11
CA ASN A 56 33.63 7.69 -44.95
C ASN A 56 32.94 7.72 -46.33
N ILE A 57 32.72 6.56 -46.95
CA ILE A 57 32.14 6.46 -48.29
C ILE A 57 30.66 6.84 -48.30
N LEU A 58 29.88 6.38 -47.30
CA LEU A 58 28.46 6.75 -47.19
C LEU A 58 28.29 8.27 -47.01
N LYS A 59 29.18 8.88 -46.22
CA LYS A 59 29.21 10.32 -45.96
C LYS A 59 29.65 11.13 -47.18
N GLU A 60 30.70 10.71 -47.88
CA GLU A 60 31.23 11.40 -49.07
C GLU A 60 30.27 11.37 -50.26
N GLN A 61 29.52 10.28 -50.41
CA GLN A 61 28.58 10.08 -51.53
C GLN A 61 27.16 10.61 -51.25
N TYR A 62 26.95 11.28 -50.11
CA TYR A 62 25.64 11.79 -49.67
C TYR A 62 24.51 10.75 -49.74
N ILE A 63 24.84 9.48 -49.51
CA ILE A 63 23.86 8.39 -49.53
C ILE A 63 23.10 8.49 -48.21
N GLN A 64 21.81 8.86 -48.27
CA GLN A 64 20.97 8.95 -47.08
C GLN A 64 20.91 7.58 -46.39
N HIS A 65 20.93 7.57 -45.05
CA HIS A 65 20.84 6.38 -44.20
C HIS A 65 19.49 5.64 -44.27
N THR A 66 18.68 5.97 -45.27
CA THR A 66 17.42 5.33 -45.59
C THR A 66 17.41 5.09 -47.10
N GLY A 67 17.67 3.84 -47.53
CA GLY A 67 17.34 3.43 -48.88
C GLY A 67 18.50 3.01 -49.79
N ILE A 68 19.35 2.08 -49.36
CA ILE A 68 20.03 1.16 -50.31
C ILE A 68 19.01 0.09 -50.76
N THR A 69 17.96 0.56 -51.44
CA THR A 69 16.95 -0.30 -52.06
C THR A 69 17.20 -0.49 -53.55
N ASP A 70 17.90 0.46 -54.19
CA ASP A 70 18.20 0.43 -55.63
C ASP A 70 19.48 -0.35 -55.97
N ILE A 71 19.40 -1.15 -57.05
CA ILE A 71 20.49 -2.02 -57.51
C ILE A 71 21.69 -1.18 -57.97
N ASN A 72 21.49 0.01 -58.56
CA ASN A 72 22.61 0.81 -59.04
C ASN A 72 23.41 1.39 -57.86
N THR A 73 22.75 1.77 -56.78
CA THR A 73 23.40 2.19 -55.52
C THR A 73 24.24 1.06 -54.93
N VAL A 74 23.69 -0.16 -54.87
CA VAL A 74 24.43 -1.36 -54.44
C VAL A 74 25.67 -1.59 -55.29
N LYS A 75 25.55 -1.51 -56.63
CA LYS A 75 26.68 -1.68 -57.55
C LYS A 75 27.76 -0.61 -57.36
N SER A 76 27.36 0.64 -57.18
CA SER A 76 28.28 1.77 -56.96
C SER A 76 29.05 1.61 -55.65
N ILE A 77 28.34 1.35 -54.55
CA ILE A 77 28.95 1.14 -53.23
C ILE A 77 29.89 -0.08 -53.27
N GLY A 78 29.46 -1.18 -53.88
CA GLY A 78 30.26 -2.39 -53.97
C GLY A 78 31.56 -2.18 -54.75
N LYS A 79 31.51 -1.42 -55.85
CA LYS A 79 32.70 -1.03 -56.61
C LYS A 79 33.66 -0.16 -55.80
N ILE A 80 33.16 0.85 -55.07
CA ILE A 80 34.00 1.73 -54.25
C ILE A 80 34.69 0.95 -53.13
N LEU A 81 33.94 0.05 -52.48
CA LEU A 81 34.44 -0.78 -51.37
C LEU A 81 35.28 -1.98 -51.84
N ASN A 82 35.41 -2.20 -53.15
CA ASN A 82 35.99 -3.40 -53.74
C ASN A 82 35.39 -4.69 -53.13
N ALA A 83 34.06 -4.70 -52.98
CA ALA A 83 33.30 -5.81 -52.44
C ALA A 83 32.68 -6.64 -53.58
N ASP A 84 32.72 -7.97 -53.43
CA ASP A 84 32.06 -8.91 -54.34
C ASP A 84 30.56 -9.01 -54.04
N PHE A 85 30.18 -8.81 -52.76
CA PHE A 85 28.81 -8.93 -52.28
C PHE A 85 28.45 -7.82 -51.30
N ILE A 86 27.18 -7.41 -51.34
CA ILE A 86 26.56 -6.50 -50.38
C ILE A 86 25.48 -7.23 -49.59
N ILE A 87 25.49 -7.06 -48.27
CA ILE A 87 24.41 -7.49 -47.38
C ILE A 87 23.72 -6.26 -46.81
N THR A 88 22.39 -6.22 -46.93
CA THR A 88 21.52 -5.15 -46.42
C THR A 88 20.18 -5.74 -45.97
N GLY A 89 19.43 -5.05 -45.12
CA GLY A 89 18.17 -5.57 -44.60
C GLY A 89 17.35 -4.61 -43.76
N ASN A 90 16.12 -4.97 -43.44
CA ASN A 90 15.20 -4.19 -42.63
C ASN A 90 14.74 -5.02 -41.43
N ILE A 91 14.60 -4.40 -40.27
CA ILE A 91 13.96 -4.98 -39.09
C ILE A 91 12.64 -4.28 -38.85
N TYR A 92 11.60 -5.07 -38.63
CA TYR A 92 10.27 -4.59 -38.28
C TYR A 92 9.91 -5.02 -36.87
N ASP A 93 9.29 -4.11 -36.13
CA ASP A 93 8.65 -4.45 -34.87
C ASP A 93 7.42 -5.32 -35.15
N LYS A 94 7.42 -6.53 -34.59
CA LYS A 94 6.28 -7.44 -34.70
C LYS A 94 5.35 -7.28 -33.50
N ASP A 95 5.94 -7.22 -32.30
CA ASP A 95 5.25 -6.95 -31.04
C ASP A 95 6.22 -6.43 -29.96
N LEU A 96 5.77 -6.40 -28.71
CA LEU A 96 6.56 -5.88 -27.58
C LEU A 96 7.79 -6.72 -27.23
N GLU A 97 7.85 -7.99 -27.62
CA GLU A 97 8.95 -8.91 -27.29
C GLU A 97 9.73 -9.38 -28.50
N LYS A 98 9.22 -9.14 -29.72
CA LYS A 98 9.76 -9.73 -30.95
C LYS A 98 9.97 -8.70 -32.04
N VAL A 99 11.02 -8.93 -32.81
CA VAL A 99 11.24 -8.25 -34.09
C VAL A 99 11.39 -9.26 -35.20
N GLU A 100 11.23 -8.79 -36.42
CA GLU A 100 11.42 -9.58 -37.62
C GLU A 100 12.47 -8.94 -38.53
N LEU A 101 13.57 -9.66 -38.78
CA LEU A 101 14.63 -9.24 -39.67
C LEU A 101 14.40 -9.80 -41.07
N TYR A 102 14.53 -8.92 -42.06
CA TYR A 102 14.57 -9.21 -43.48
C TYR A 102 15.94 -8.80 -43.97
N ALA A 103 16.70 -9.71 -44.54
CA ALA A 103 18.02 -9.37 -45.06
C ALA A 103 18.27 -10.07 -46.39
N LYS A 104 19.10 -9.47 -47.24
CA LYS A 104 19.43 -9.97 -48.57
C LYS A 104 20.93 -9.85 -48.82
N ALA A 105 21.48 -10.82 -49.56
CA ALA A 105 22.84 -10.77 -50.10
C ALA A 105 22.79 -10.57 -51.62
N ILE A 106 23.52 -9.57 -52.10
CA ILE A 106 23.46 -9.12 -53.50
C ILE A 106 24.86 -9.22 -54.10
N ASN A 107 24.99 -9.84 -55.27
CA ASN A 107 26.23 -9.85 -56.02
C ASN A 107 26.47 -8.48 -56.68
N VAL A 108 27.63 -7.88 -56.45
CA VAL A 108 27.93 -6.51 -56.88
C VAL A 108 28.08 -6.39 -58.40
N GLU A 109 28.60 -7.41 -59.08
CA GLU A 109 28.82 -7.37 -60.53
C GLU A 109 27.49 -7.48 -61.30
N THR A 110 26.71 -8.50 -60.97
CA THR A 110 25.47 -8.84 -61.67
C THR A 110 24.27 -8.04 -61.14
N GLY A 111 24.27 -7.66 -59.86
CA GLY A 111 23.12 -7.08 -59.17
C GLY A 111 22.07 -8.12 -58.73
N VAL A 112 22.34 -9.41 -58.93
CA VAL A 112 21.42 -10.49 -58.59
C VAL A 112 21.40 -10.71 -57.08
N ILE A 113 20.20 -10.81 -56.51
CA ILE A 113 19.99 -11.24 -55.11
C ILE A 113 20.25 -12.75 -55.05
N LEU A 114 21.30 -13.16 -54.36
CA LEU A 114 21.67 -14.57 -54.24
C LEU A 114 20.89 -15.29 -53.15
N SER A 115 20.51 -14.57 -52.10
CA SER A 115 19.79 -15.11 -50.97
C SER A 115 19.04 -14.01 -50.23
N GLY A 116 17.91 -14.38 -49.64
CA GLY A 116 17.13 -13.54 -48.75
C GLY A 116 16.67 -14.34 -47.55
N ILE A 117 16.69 -13.74 -46.37
CA ILE A 117 16.17 -14.33 -45.13
C ILE A 117 15.08 -13.45 -44.54
N ARG A 118 14.11 -14.10 -43.91
CA ARG A 118 13.11 -13.47 -43.04
C ARG A 118 13.08 -14.28 -41.75
N LYS A 119 13.42 -13.67 -40.62
CA LYS A 119 13.54 -14.40 -39.35
C LYS A 119 13.12 -13.56 -38.16
N GLU A 120 12.34 -14.19 -37.28
CA GLU A 120 11.89 -13.59 -36.03
C GLU A 120 12.94 -13.79 -34.92
N PHE A 121 13.15 -12.75 -34.13
CA PHE A 121 14.04 -12.72 -32.97
C PHE A 121 13.31 -12.16 -31.76
N LYS A 122 13.63 -12.68 -30.58
CA LYS A 122 13.26 -12.01 -29.33
C LYS A 122 14.11 -10.75 -29.18
N LYS A 123 13.53 -9.66 -28.70
CA LYS A 123 14.23 -8.42 -28.32
C LYS A 123 15.11 -8.70 -27.09
N ASP A 124 16.29 -9.26 -27.31
CA ASP A 124 17.27 -9.58 -26.26
C ASP A 124 18.45 -8.58 -26.21
N TRP A 125 18.48 -7.63 -27.13
CA TRP A 125 19.53 -6.62 -27.27
C TRP A 125 19.20 -5.27 -26.61
N VAL A 126 17.97 -5.09 -26.11
CA VAL A 126 17.62 -3.90 -25.33
C VAL A 126 18.30 -3.92 -23.96
N ASP A 127 18.68 -5.10 -23.46
CA ASP A 127 19.16 -5.30 -22.09
C ASP A 127 20.69 -5.40 -21.94
N LYS A 128 21.48 -5.20 -23.00
CA LYS A 128 22.95 -5.30 -22.91
C LYS A 128 23.66 -4.28 -23.79
N ILE A 129 23.64 -3.02 -23.36
CA ILE A 129 24.67 -2.04 -23.76
C ILE A 129 25.62 -1.88 -22.56
N PRO A 130 26.92 -2.18 -22.70
CA PRO A 130 27.87 -2.03 -21.61
C PRO A 130 27.95 -0.59 -21.10
N GLU A 131 28.09 -0.42 -19.79
CA GLU A 131 28.14 0.87 -19.05
C GLU A 131 29.20 1.88 -19.56
N ASN A 132 30.17 1.48 -20.37
CA ASN A 132 31.41 2.24 -20.53
C ASN A 132 31.61 3.01 -21.83
N ASP A 133 30.66 3.02 -22.78
CA ASP A 133 30.84 3.72 -24.07
C ASP A 133 29.90 4.93 -24.30
N TRP A 134 29.29 5.46 -23.24
CA TRP A 134 28.31 6.56 -23.32
C TRP A 134 28.92 7.97 -23.36
N ASN A 135 30.24 8.10 -23.38
CA ASN A 135 30.90 9.40 -23.48
C ASN A 135 31.18 9.76 -24.94
N LYS A 136 30.14 10.14 -25.69
CA LYS A 136 30.16 11.18 -26.73
C LYS A 136 28.81 11.21 -27.46
N ASN A 137 28.08 12.31 -27.25
CA ASN A 137 26.83 12.72 -27.89
C ASN A 137 25.63 11.81 -27.64
N THR A 138 24.74 12.19 -26.73
CA THR A 138 23.42 11.57 -26.55
C THR A 138 22.33 12.61 -26.63
N ASP A 139 21.46 12.44 -27.64
CA ASP A 139 20.38 13.34 -27.98
C ASP A 139 19.21 13.27 -26.98
N THR A 140 18.55 14.40 -26.82
CA THR A 140 17.38 14.67 -25.95
C THR A 140 16.17 13.73 -26.17
N THR A 141 16.15 13.00 -27.28
CA THR A 141 15.10 12.06 -27.70
C THR A 141 15.04 10.81 -26.81
N THR A 142 16.19 10.29 -26.36
CA THR A 142 16.28 9.00 -25.63
C THR A 142 15.77 9.10 -24.19
N ALA A 143 16.08 10.18 -23.46
CA ALA A 143 15.54 10.37 -22.12
C ALA A 143 14.03 10.63 -22.13
N SER A 144 13.54 11.34 -23.15
CA SER A 144 12.10 11.59 -23.35
C SER A 144 11.35 10.29 -23.63
N PHE A 145 11.95 9.36 -24.37
CA PHE A 145 11.42 8.02 -24.60
C PHE A 145 11.24 7.23 -23.29
N TYR A 146 12.27 7.20 -22.43
CA TYR A 146 12.19 6.52 -21.13
C TYR A 146 11.13 7.12 -20.21
N CYS A 147 11.04 8.45 -20.10
CA CYS A 147 9.99 9.11 -19.31
C CYS A 147 8.57 8.76 -19.82
N ASN A 148 8.37 8.76 -21.14
CA ASN A 148 7.08 8.41 -21.75
C ASN A 148 6.70 6.95 -21.49
N MET A 149 7.66 6.02 -21.60
CA MET A 149 7.42 4.62 -21.25
C MET A 149 7.13 4.45 -19.76
N ALA A 150 7.88 5.11 -18.89
CA ALA A 150 7.70 5.04 -17.45
C ALA A 150 6.31 5.52 -17.03
N THR A 151 5.84 6.63 -17.61
CA THR A 151 4.49 7.17 -17.37
C THR A 151 3.41 6.17 -17.78
N LYS A 152 3.55 5.51 -18.94
CA LYS A 152 2.61 4.46 -19.37
C LYS A 152 2.61 3.25 -18.41
N GLU A 153 3.75 2.91 -17.83
CA GLU A 153 3.83 1.83 -16.83
C GLU A 153 3.23 2.26 -15.48
N MET A 154 3.32 3.54 -15.10
CA MET A 154 2.59 4.10 -13.95
C MET A 154 1.08 3.97 -14.13
N ASP A 155 0.55 4.32 -15.32
CA ASP A 155 -0.89 4.17 -15.63
C ASP A 155 -1.35 2.70 -15.55
N ARG A 156 -0.45 1.77 -15.91
CA ARG A 156 -0.67 0.32 -15.80
C ARG A 156 -0.45 -0.23 -14.39
N LYS A 157 -0.09 0.62 -13.42
CA LYS A 157 0.28 0.25 -12.04
C LYS A 157 1.46 -0.73 -11.96
N ASN A 158 2.33 -0.74 -12.97
CA ASN A 158 3.55 -1.53 -12.99
C ASN A 158 4.71 -0.73 -12.39
N LEU A 159 4.63 -0.53 -11.06
CA LEU A 159 5.48 0.41 -10.33
C LEU A 159 6.97 0.08 -10.43
N ASP A 160 7.36 -1.19 -10.33
CA ASP A 160 8.78 -1.58 -10.39
C ASP A 160 9.41 -1.25 -11.75
N LYS A 161 8.67 -1.50 -12.84
CA LYS A 161 9.14 -1.18 -14.19
C LYS A 161 9.17 0.33 -14.41
N ALA A 162 8.17 1.06 -13.93
CA ALA A 162 8.16 2.53 -13.99
C ALA A 162 9.37 3.13 -13.24
N ILE A 163 9.63 2.66 -12.02
CA ILE A 163 10.79 3.06 -11.20
C ILE A 163 12.10 2.83 -11.96
N TRP A 164 12.26 1.65 -12.55
CA TRP A 164 13.46 1.31 -13.33
C TRP A 164 13.63 2.24 -14.54
N LEU A 165 12.56 2.45 -15.32
CA LEU A 165 12.57 3.31 -16.51
C LEU A 165 12.88 4.77 -16.18
N PHE A 166 12.29 5.32 -15.11
CA PHE A 166 12.66 6.66 -14.64
C PHE A 166 14.12 6.71 -14.18
N GLY A 167 14.65 5.63 -13.60
CA GLY A 167 16.08 5.52 -13.29
C GLY A 167 16.98 5.57 -14.52
N GLN A 168 16.58 4.93 -15.62
CA GLN A 168 17.30 5.07 -16.89
C GLN A 168 17.27 6.51 -17.41
N ALA A 169 16.12 7.18 -17.34
CA ALA A 169 15.99 8.58 -17.73
C ALA A 169 16.91 9.52 -16.92
N ILE A 170 17.06 9.28 -15.61
CA ILE A 170 17.91 10.08 -14.71
C ILE A 170 19.41 9.90 -14.99
N ASN A 171 19.82 8.68 -15.37
CA ASN A 171 21.22 8.34 -15.64
C ASN A 171 21.73 8.90 -16.98
N ILE A 172 20.83 9.23 -17.91
CA ILE A 172 21.20 9.87 -19.17
C ILE A 172 21.55 11.33 -18.88
N ASN A 173 22.82 11.70 -19.07
CA ASN A 173 23.34 13.02 -18.72
C ASN A 173 22.83 14.10 -19.70
N ILE A 174 21.66 14.69 -19.41
CA ILE A 174 21.14 15.84 -20.15
C ILE A 174 21.83 17.10 -19.62
N THR A 175 22.96 17.48 -20.21
CA THR A 175 23.48 18.85 -20.13
C THR A 175 23.16 19.55 -21.45
N GLY A 176 21.95 20.08 -21.58
CA GLY A 176 21.54 20.82 -22.77
C GLY A 176 20.12 21.35 -22.61
N GLU A 177 19.94 22.64 -22.93
CA GLU A 177 18.69 23.39 -22.87
C GLU A 177 17.58 22.67 -23.65
N CYS A 178 16.80 21.91 -22.91
CA CYS A 178 15.69 21.12 -23.41
C CYS A 178 14.52 21.41 -22.46
N GLY A 179 13.78 22.50 -22.67
CA GLY A 179 12.55 22.79 -21.91
C GLY A 179 12.69 22.57 -20.39
N THR A 180 13.54 23.40 -19.78
CA THR A 180 13.69 23.75 -18.36
C THR A 180 13.79 22.71 -17.22
N ASN A 181 13.26 21.46 -17.22
CA ASN A 181 13.57 20.54 -16.09
C ASN A 181 13.25 19.02 -16.25
N LYS A 182 13.62 18.38 -17.37
CA LYS A 182 13.28 16.95 -17.60
C LYS A 182 13.88 15.96 -16.59
N LYS A 183 15.05 16.25 -16.03
CA LYS A 183 15.66 15.43 -14.96
C LYS A 183 14.89 15.58 -13.65
N GLY A 184 14.47 16.80 -13.30
CA GLY A 184 13.56 17.07 -12.19
C GLY A 184 12.23 16.32 -12.34
N PHE A 185 11.62 16.33 -13.53
CA PHE A 185 10.40 15.55 -13.79
C PHE A 185 10.59 14.05 -13.51
N ALA A 186 11.70 13.46 -13.98
CA ALA A 186 11.96 12.04 -13.74
C ALA A 186 12.17 11.71 -12.25
N TYR A 187 12.88 12.57 -11.50
CA TYR A 187 12.99 12.43 -10.04
C TYR A 187 11.64 12.56 -9.34
N TYR A 188 10.84 13.55 -9.72
CA TYR A 188 9.52 13.79 -9.16
C TYR A 188 8.58 12.59 -9.36
N GLU A 189 8.44 12.11 -10.59
CA GLU A 189 7.56 10.97 -10.90
C GLU A 189 8.08 9.66 -10.31
N ARG A 190 9.40 9.45 -10.28
CA ARG A 190 9.98 8.28 -9.59
C ARG A 190 9.79 8.36 -8.08
N GLY A 191 9.86 9.55 -7.49
CA GLY A 191 9.53 9.80 -6.09
C GLY A 191 8.09 9.39 -5.77
N LYS A 192 7.12 9.81 -6.58
CA LYS A 192 5.71 9.38 -6.48
C LYS A 192 5.53 7.87 -6.63
N ALA A 193 6.25 7.26 -7.56
CA ALA A 193 6.25 5.81 -7.75
C ALA A 193 6.81 5.09 -6.50
N PHE A 194 7.89 5.60 -5.91
CA PHE A 194 8.45 5.07 -4.67
C PHE A 194 7.49 5.20 -3.49
N ILE A 195 6.76 6.31 -3.34
CA ILE A 195 5.70 6.44 -2.32
C ILE A 195 4.66 5.34 -2.51
N SER A 196 4.19 5.15 -3.74
CA SER A 196 3.16 4.16 -4.09
C SER A 196 3.65 2.72 -3.90
N ASN A 197 4.96 2.48 -3.94
CA ASN A 197 5.61 1.19 -3.69
C ASN A 197 6.16 1.08 -2.26
N GLU A 198 5.72 1.95 -1.34
CA GLU A 198 6.11 1.97 0.08
C GLU A 198 7.63 2.14 0.35
N GLN A 199 8.39 2.64 -0.62
CA GLN A 199 9.83 2.88 -0.52
C GLN A 199 10.13 4.33 -0.11
N TYR A 200 9.65 4.73 1.06
CA TYR A 200 9.62 6.14 1.51
C TYR A 200 10.99 6.82 1.56
N ASP A 201 12.05 6.12 1.98
CA ASP A 201 13.41 6.69 2.02
C ASP A 201 13.93 7.08 0.63
N LYS A 202 13.65 6.24 -0.38
CA LYS A 202 14.04 6.53 -1.76
C LYS A 202 13.18 7.63 -2.36
N ALA A 203 11.88 7.65 -2.02
CA ALA A 203 10.98 8.74 -2.42
C ALA A 203 11.47 10.09 -1.92
N ILE A 204 11.81 10.19 -0.62
CA ILE A 204 12.33 11.41 -0.01
C ILE A 204 13.60 11.87 -0.73
N LYS A 205 14.55 10.96 -0.94
CA LYS A 205 15.82 11.28 -1.63
C LYS A 205 15.60 11.82 -3.04
N ASP A 206 14.69 11.21 -3.81
CA ASP A 206 14.39 11.67 -5.16
C ASP A 206 13.67 13.02 -5.16
N LEU A 207 12.75 13.24 -4.20
CA LEU A 207 12.04 14.51 -4.05
C LEU A 207 12.96 15.62 -3.52
N ASP A 208 13.98 15.28 -2.73
CA ASP A 208 15.05 16.20 -2.35
C ASP A 208 15.82 16.66 -3.60
N PHE A 209 16.27 15.74 -4.46
CA PHE A 209 16.93 16.11 -5.72
C PHE A 209 16.01 16.92 -6.65
N TYR A 210 14.72 16.63 -6.66
CA TYR A 210 13.75 17.41 -7.42
C TYR A 210 13.65 18.85 -6.88
N LEU A 211 13.52 19.01 -5.56
CA LEU A 211 13.40 20.32 -4.91
C LEU A 211 14.70 21.13 -4.90
N GLU A 212 15.87 20.48 -5.00
CA GLU A 212 17.15 21.17 -5.28
C GLU A 212 17.14 21.83 -6.67
N MET A 213 16.38 21.27 -7.62
CA MET A 213 16.25 21.81 -8.99
C MET A 213 15.06 22.77 -9.13
N ASP A 214 14.02 22.62 -8.33
CA ASP A 214 12.78 23.40 -8.38
C ASP A 214 12.24 23.66 -6.96
N ASP A 215 12.86 24.63 -6.28
CA ASP A 215 12.58 25.01 -4.90
C ASP A 215 11.27 25.81 -4.73
N LYS A 216 10.55 26.06 -5.83
CA LYS A 216 9.23 26.72 -5.84
C LYS A 216 8.11 25.75 -6.23
N SER A 217 8.40 24.46 -6.30
CA SER A 217 7.40 23.45 -6.60
C SER A 217 6.49 23.17 -5.40
N THR A 218 5.25 23.66 -5.47
CA THR A 218 4.19 23.30 -4.52
C THR A 218 4.01 21.79 -4.42
N GLU A 219 3.95 21.11 -5.57
CA GLU A 219 3.74 19.66 -5.62
C GLU A 219 4.94 18.88 -5.06
N GLY A 220 6.17 19.34 -5.32
CA GLY A 220 7.38 18.72 -4.79
C GLY A 220 7.38 18.65 -3.26
N TYR A 221 7.10 19.79 -2.60
CA TYR A 221 6.97 19.84 -1.15
C TYR A 221 5.80 18.98 -0.66
N PHE A 222 4.64 19.03 -1.32
CA PHE A 222 3.49 18.21 -0.95
C PHE A 222 3.78 16.70 -0.99
N TYR A 223 4.37 16.20 -2.07
CA TYR A 223 4.68 14.78 -2.18
C TYR A 223 5.82 14.36 -1.25
N ARG A 224 6.77 15.24 -0.95
CA ARG A 224 7.81 14.95 0.05
C ARG A 224 7.23 14.93 1.46
N GLY A 225 6.31 15.86 1.77
CA GLY A 225 5.52 15.85 2.99
C GLY A 225 4.72 14.55 3.15
N LYS A 226 4.10 14.06 2.06
CA LYS A 226 3.41 12.76 2.03
C LYS A 226 4.35 11.58 2.30
N ALA A 227 5.56 11.61 1.75
CA ALA A 227 6.57 10.59 2.03
C ALA A 227 7.05 10.62 3.49
N TYR A 228 7.26 11.82 4.07
CA TYR A 228 7.59 11.97 5.49
C TYR A 228 6.46 11.48 6.40
N HIS A 229 5.21 11.77 6.04
CA HIS A 229 4.03 11.33 6.77
C HIS A 229 3.94 9.81 6.85
N TYR A 230 4.02 9.09 5.73
CA TYR A 230 3.98 7.61 5.75
C TYR A 230 5.18 6.97 6.46
N LYS A 231 6.31 7.69 6.55
CA LYS A 231 7.46 7.26 7.35
C LYS A 231 7.27 7.51 8.86
N GLY A 232 6.21 8.19 9.27
CA GLY A 232 5.95 8.59 10.67
C GLY A 232 6.71 9.84 11.12
N LEU A 233 7.33 10.58 10.19
CA LEU A 233 8.07 11.82 10.48
C LEU A 233 7.13 13.03 10.37
N TYR A 234 6.13 13.09 11.24
CA TYR A 234 5.03 14.05 11.14
C TYR A 234 5.45 15.52 11.20
N ASP A 235 6.47 15.88 11.99
CA ASP A 235 6.96 17.26 12.06
C ASP A 235 7.54 17.73 10.71
N LYS A 236 8.34 16.88 10.06
CA LYS A 236 8.89 17.17 8.72
C LYS A 236 7.80 17.21 7.66
N ALA A 237 6.79 16.34 7.79
CA ALA A 237 5.64 16.37 6.89
C ALA A 237 4.90 17.71 7.00
N ILE A 238 4.66 18.19 8.23
CA ILE A 238 4.03 19.48 8.49
C ILE A 238 4.86 20.63 7.91
N GLU A 239 6.18 20.65 8.12
CA GLU A 239 7.07 21.67 7.55
C GLU A 239 6.98 21.73 6.00
N ASP A 240 6.95 20.58 5.35
CA ASP A 240 6.81 20.50 3.90
C ASP A 240 5.42 20.92 3.42
N TYR A 241 4.35 20.54 4.13
CA TYR A 241 3.00 21.01 3.81
C TYR A 241 2.84 22.52 4.04
N ASP A 242 3.45 23.08 5.09
CA ASP A 242 3.51 24.52 5.34
C ASP A 242 4.15 25.24 4.15
N LYS A 243 5.26 24.70 3.62
CA LYS A 243 5.92 25.27 2.45
C LYS A 243 5.07 25.16 1.19
N ALA A 244 4.41 24.04 0.96
CA ALA A 244 3.47 23.88 -0.16
C ALA A 244 2.31 24.91 -0.08
N ILE A 245 1.76 25.12 1.11
CA ILE A 245 0.68 26.10 1.36
C ILE A 245 1.19 27.54 1.19
N GLU A 246 2.41 27.86 1.64
CA GLU A 246 3.01 29.18 1.44
C GLU A 246 3.16 29.51 -0.06
N LEU A 247 3.59 28.53 -0.86
CA LEU A 247 3.75 28.68 -2.31
C LEU A 247 2.41 28.74 -3.05
N ASN A 248 1.42 27.96 -2.61
CA ASN A 248 0.07 27.97 -3.17
C ASN A 248 -1.00 27.89 -2.06
N PRO A 249 -1.49 29.04 -1.57
CA PRO A 249 -2.53 29.09 -0.53
C PRO A 249 -3.91 28.54 -0.95
N LYS A 250 -4.08 28.14 -2.22
CA LYS A 250 -5.32 27.54 -2.74
C LYS A 250 -5.21 26.03 -2.93
N TYR A 251 -4.13 25.40 -2.46
CA TYR A 251 -3.91 23.97 -2.65
C TYR A 251 -4.60 23.14 -1.55
N ALA A 252 -5.84 22.73 -1.81
CA ALA A 252 -6.70 22.03 -0.84
C ALA A 252 -6.07 20.73 -0.32
N GLU A 253 -5.37 19.98 -1.19
CA GLU A 253 -4.71 18.73 -0.85
C GLU A 253 -3.60 18.92 0.18
N ALA A 254 -2.85 20.03 0.14
CA ALA A 254 -1.81 20.31 1.13
C ALA A 254 -2.39 20.64 2.51
N TYR A 255 -3.50 21.38 2.57
CA TYR A 255 -4.24 21.58 3.82
C TYR A 255 -4.74 20.24 4.38
N ASN A 256 -5.38 19.41 3.54
CA ASN A 256 -5.83 18.09 3.99
C ASN A 256 -4.65 17.20 4.44
N GLY A 257 -3.53 17.21 3.71
CA GLY A 257 -2.31 16.47 4.08
C GLY A 257 -1.73 16.91 5.43
N ARG A 258 -1.67 18.23 5.68
CA ARG A 258 -1.24 18.79 6.97
C ARG A 258 -2.22 18.46 8.10
N GLY A 259 -3.51 18.50 7.81
CA GLY A 259 -4.56 18.08 8.73
C GLY A 259 -4.40 16.63 9.17
N ILE A 260 -4.12 15.70 8.24
CA ILE A 260 -3.84 14.29 8.56
C ILE A 260 -2.62 14.18 9.47
N ALA A 261 -1.54 14.91 9.17
CA ALA A 261 -0.34 14.88 10.02
C ALA A 261 -0.58 15.45 11.43
N TYR A 262 -1.47 16.44 11.59
CA TYR A 262 -1.90 16.91 12.91
C TYR A 262 -2.79 15.88 13.64
N ASP A 263 -3.69 15.21 12.92
CA ASP A 263 -4.58 14.17 13.45
C ASP A 263 -3.78 12.99 14.03
N ASP A 264 -2.77 12.50 13.30
CA ASP A 264 -1.88 11.43 13.75
C ASP A 264 -1.00 11.82 14.96
N LYS A 265 -0.81 13.12 15.19
CA LYS A 265 -0.19 13.67 16.41
C LYS A 265 -1.18 13.87 17.56
N GLY A 266 -2.47 13.61 17.36
CA GLY A 266 -3.55 13.86 18.31
C GLY A 266 -3.93 15.34 18.46
N LEU A 267 -3.49 16.20 17.53
CA LEU A 267 -3.77 17.64 17.53
C LEU A 267 -5.06 17.94 16.75
N TYR A 268 -6.17 17.37 17.21
CA TYR A 268 -7.45 17.35 16.50
C TYR A 268 -8.00 18.73 16.14
N ASP A 269 -7.83 19.75 17.00
CA ASP A 269 -8.32 21.10 16.71
C ASP A 269 -7.60 21.73 15.50
N LYS A 270 -6.28 21.56 15.42
CA LYS A 270 -5.49 22.03 14.26
C LYS A 270 -5.84 21.25 13.00
N ALA A 271 -6.04 19.93 13.14
CA ALA A 271 -6.47 19.10 12.02
C ALA A 271 -7.82 19.58 11.45
N ILE A 272 -8.80 19.87 12.32
CA ILE A 272 -10.12 20.39 11.94
C ILE A 272 -10.01 21.76 11.25
N GLU A 273 -9.16 22.68 11.73
CA GLU A 273 -8.91 23.97 11.07
C GLU A 273 -8.41 23.79 9.62
N ASP A 274 -7.47 22.87 9.42
CA ASP A 274 -6.93 22.56 8.09
C ASP A 274 -7.96 21.87 7.18
N TYR A 275 -8.74 20.93 7.72
CA TYR A 275 -9.81 20.29 6.94
C TYR A 275 -10.90 21.30 6.55
N ASN A 276 -11.27 22.21 7.45
CA ASN A 276 -12.17 23.32 7.13
C ASN A 276 -11.62 24.12 5.95
N LYS A 277 -10.32 24.45 5.98
CA LYS A 277 -9.70 25.22 4.91
C LYS A 277 -9.67 24.45 3.59
N ALA A 278 -9.41 23.15 3.61
CA ALA A 278 -9.46 22.30 2.43
C ALA A 278 -10.88 22.25 1.83
N ILE A 279 -11.92 22.14 2.67
CA ILE A 279 -13.33 22.14 2.25
C ILE A 279 -13.77 23.50 1.72
N ASP A 280 -13.32 24.60 2.31
CA ASP A 280 -13.61 25.96 1.82
C ASP A 280 -13.02 26.19 0.42
N LEU A 281 -11.86 25.59 0.13
CA LEU A 281 -11.18 25.68 -1.16
C LEU A 281 -11.80 24.74 -2.20
N ASP A 282 -12.15 23.51 -1.81
CA ASP A 282 -12.86 22.54 -2.62
C ASP A 282 -14.03 21.89 -1.85
N PRO A 283 -15.26 22.41 -2.00
CA PRO A 283 -16.45 21.87 -1.33
C PRO A 283 -16.86 20.46 -1.80
N LYS A 284 -16.22 19.90 -2.82
CA LYS A 284 -16.46 18.53 -3.29
C LYS A 284 -15.35 17.57 -2.85
N TYR A 285 -14.42 18.02 -2.00
CA TYR A 285 -13.30 17.20 -1.57
C TYR A 285 -13.73 16.16 -0.51
N THR A 286 -14.19 15.00 -0.98
CA THR A 286 -14.71 13.89 -0.16
C THR A 286 -13.78 13.51 1.01
N TYR A 287 -12.47 13.42 0.77
CA TYR A 287 -11.51 12.99 1.79
C TYR A 287 -11.40 13.99 2.95
N ALA A 288 -11.51 15.30 2.69
CA ALA A 288 -11.46 16.31 3.74
C ALA A 288 -12.65 16.21 4.69
N TYR A 289 -13.86 15.95 4.17
CA TYR A 289 -15.04 15.66 5.00
C TYR A 289 -14.84 14.38 5.83
N TYR A 290 -14.40 13.28 5.21
CA TYR A 290 -14.17 12.03 5.92
C TYR A 290 -13.12 12.19 7.03
N ASN A 291 -12.00 12.85 6.75
CA ASN A 291 -10.93 13.06 7.73
C ASN A 291 -11.37 14.00 8.87
N ARG A 292 -12.13 15.05 8.57
CA ARG A 292 -12.72 15.92 9.61
C ARG A 292 -13.73 15.17 10.47
N GLY A 293 -14.51 14.27 9.88
CA GLY A 293 -15.40 13.36 10.59
C GLY A 293 -14.64 12.45 11.57
N ASN A 294 -13.49 11.90 11.17
CA ASN A 294 -12.62 11.12 12.05
C ASN A 294 -12.12 11.96 13.24
N ALA A 295 -11.65 13.19 12.99
CA ALA A 295 -11.18 14.09 14.04
C ALA A 295 -12.32 14.43 15.04
N TYR A 296 -13.53 14.72 14.55
CA TYR A 296 -14.71 14.92 15.41
C TYR A 296 -15.07 13.66 16.21
N TYR A 297 -14.96 12.48 15.61
CA TYR A 297 -15.19 11.21 16.30
C TYR A 297 -14.21 11.02 17.48
N TYR A 298 -12.92 11.28 17.30
CA TYR A 298 -11.93 11.18 18.38
C TYR A 298 -12.14 12.20 19.49
N LYS A 299 -12.70 13.37 19.16
CA LYS A 299 -13.15 14.37 20.14
C LYS A 299 -14.51 14.04 20.79
N ALA A 300 -15.12 12.91 20.45
CA ALA A 300 -16.48 12.52 20.86
C ALA A 300 -17.59 13.52 20.45
N GLU A 301 -17.33 14.37 19.44
CA GLU A 301 -18.31 15.26 18.83
C GLU A 301 -19.13 14.50 17.77
N PHE A 302 -19.83 13.45 18.20
CA PHE A 302 -20.42 12.45 17.31
C PHE A 302 -21.43 12.98 16.29
N ASP A 303 -22.19 14.03 16.62
CA ASP A 303 -23.14 14.62 15.68
C ASP A 303 -22.46 15.29 14.48
N LYS A 304 -21.35 16.01 14.72
CA LYS A 304 -20.56 16.60 13.64
C LYS A 304 -19.85 15.54 12.80
N ALA A 305 -19.34 14.48 13.46
CA ALA A 305 -18.76 13.34 12.76
C ALA A 305 -19.77 12.69 11.80
N ILE A 306 -21.01 12.46 12.25
CA ILE A 306 -22.09 11.90 11.42
C ILE A 306 -22.43 12.81 10.24
N GLU A 307 -22.50 14.12 10.45
CA GLU A 307 -22.75 15.10 9.37
C GLU A 307 -21.67 15.02 8.30
N ASP A 308 -20.39 15.03 8.71
CA ASP A 308 -19.25 14.98 7.81
C ASP A 308 -19.14 13.65 7.05
N TYR A 309 -19.33 12.51 7.72
CA TYR A 309 -19.37 11.22 7.03
C TYR A 309 -20.54 11.15 6.06
N SER A 310 -21.70 11.72 6.41
CA SER A 310 -22.85 11.77 5.52
C SER A 310 -22.55 12.60 4.27
N LYS A 311 -21.82 13.71 4.42
CA LYS A 311 -21.41 14.51 3.28
C LYS A 311 -20.37 13.79 2.41
N ALA A 312 -19.42 13.08 3.01
CA ALA A 312 -18.47 12.25 2.28
C ALA A 312 -19.18 11.14 1.46
N ILE A 313 -20.20 10.50 2.05
CA ILE A 313 -21.03 9.48 1.39
C ILE A 313 -21.88 10.09 0.25
N GLU A 314 -22.44 11.29 0.44
CA GLU A 314 -23.18 11.99 -0.60
C GLU A 314 -22.28 12.27 -1.83
N LEU A 315 -21.03 12.69 -1.59
CA LEU A 315 -20.05 12.98 -2.62
C LEU A 315 -19.47 11.71 -3.28
N ASN A 316 -19.28 10.64 -2.51
CA ASN A 316 -18.85 9.33 -3.00
C ASN A 316 -19.68 8.18 -2.38
N PRO A 317 -20.75 7.74 -3.06
CA PRO A 317 -21.61 6.66 -2.57
C PRO A 317 -20.95 5.28 -2.48
N GLU A 318 -19.76 5.10 -3.06
CA GLU A 318 -19.00 3.83 -3.03
C GLU A 318 -17.92 3.81 -1.93
N TYR A 319 -17.91 4.79 -1.02
CA TYR A 319 -16.90 4.91 0.02
C TYR A 319 -17.21 4.03 1.25
N ALA A 320 -16.81 2.75 1.21
CA ALA A 320 -17.09 1.76 2.24
C ALA A 320 -16.67 2.18 3.66
N GLU A 321 -15.48 2.78 3.81
CA GLU A 321 -14.95 3.22 5.10
C GLU A 321 -15.77 4.36 5.72
N ALA A 322 -16.35 5.25 4.90
CA ALA A 322 -17.21 6.32 5.39
C ALA A 322 -18.52 5.77 5.97
N TYR A 323 -19.14 4.77 5.32
CA TYR A 323 -20.29 4.06 5.89
C TYR A 323 -19.89 3.34 7.18
N TYR A 324 -18.78 2.61 7.19
CA TYR A 324 -18.31 1.91 8.37
C TYR A 324 -18.09 2.87 9.56
N ASN A 325 -17.38 3.99 9.38
CA ASN A 325 -17.13 4.93 10.47
C ASN A 325 -18.39 5.66 10.93
N ARG A 326 -19.32 5.98 10.02
CA ARG A 326 -20.63 6.52 10.42
C ARG A 326 -21.44 5.50 11.21
N GLY A 327 -21.43 4.23 10.81
CA GLY A 327 -22.04 3.12 11.54
C GLY A 327 -21.45 2.91 12.93
N VAL A 328 -20.11 2.96 13.06
CA VAL A 328 -19.43 2.94 14.37
C VAL A 328 -19.88 4.11 15.24
N THR A 329 -20.01 5.30 14.65
CA THR A 329 -20.45 6.51 15.35
C THR A 329 -21.90 6.38 15.82
N TYR A 330 -22.81 5.89 14.98
CA TYR A 330 -24.19 5.60 15.37
C TYR A 330 -24.27 4.58 16.50
N ARG A 331 -23.48 3.51 16.44
CA ARG A 331 -23.41 2.51 17.50
C ARG A 331 -22.96 3.11 18.83
N ASN A 332 -21.94 3.99 18.82
CA ASN A 332 -21.49 4.65 20.04
C ASN A 332 -22.55 5.59 20.63
N LYS A 333 -23.46 6.12 19.80
CA LYS A 333 -24.66 6.86 20.23
C LYS A 333 -25.83 5.95 20.67
N GLY A 334 -25.70 4.63 20.59
CA GLY A 334 -26.78 3.67 20.87
C GLY A 334 -27.83 3.56 19.77
N LEU A 335 -27.58 4.13 18.58
CA LEU A 335 -28.49 4.12 17.44
C LEU A 335 -28.22 2.86 16.58
N TYR A 336 -28.52 1.69 17.14
CA TYR A 336 -28.13 0.40 16.55
C TYR A 336 -28.79 0.09 15.19
N ASP A 337 -30.02 0.56 14.94
CA ASP A 337 -30.68 0.36 13.65
C ASP A 337 -29.97 1.10 12.52
N LYS A 338 -29.60 2.38 12.74
CA LYS A 338 -28.82 3.16 11.78
C LYS A 338 -27.41 2.60 11.59
N ALA A 339 -26.81 2.11 12.67
CA ALA A 339 -25.50 1.45 12.59
C ALA A 339 -25.56 0.18 11.72
N GLU A 340 -26.61 -0.64 11.88
CA GLU A 340 -26.82 -1.84 11.06
C GLU A 340 -26.95 -1.49 9.56
N GLU A 341 -27.74 -0.47 9.21
CA GLU A 341 -27.89 0.00 7.82
C GLU A 341 -26.55 0.38 7.20
N ASP A 342 -25.75 1.17 7.92
CA ASP A 342 -24.43 1.59 7.47
C ASP A 342 -23.44 0.42 7.35
N PHE A 343 -23.42 -0.50 8.31
CA PHE A 343 -22.57 -1.69 8.22
C PHE A 343 -22.99 -2.62 7.09
N ASN A 344 -24.29 -2.75 6.82
CA ASN A 344 -24.78 -3.50 5.66
C ASN A 344 -24.23 -2.90 4.37
N LYS A 345 -24.25 -1.57 4.23
CA LYS A 345 -23.73 -0.92 3.03
C LYS A 345 -22.21 -1.03 2.91
N ALA A 346 -21.47 -0.90 4.01
CA ALA A 346 -20.02 -1.12 4.01
C ALA A 346 -19.64 -2.55 3.57
N ILE A 347 -20.39 -3.56 4.03
CA ILE A 347 -20.19 -4.98 3.65
C ILE A 347 -20.60 -5.25 2.20
N GLU A 348 -21.65 -4.58 1.69
CA GLU A 348 -22.05 -4.67 0.29
C GLU A 348 -20.93 -4.16 -0.63
N LEU A 349 -20.28 -3.05 -0.25
CA LEU A 349 -19.18 -2.43 -0.99
C LEU A 349 -17.86 -3.21 -0.85
N ASP A 350 -17.53 -3.68 0.35
CA ASP A 350 -16.40 -4.57 0.61
C ASP A 350 -16.82 -5.83 1.42
N PRO A 351 -17.12 -6.94 0.72
CA PRO A 351 -17.48 -8.20 1.36
C PRO A 351 -16.38 -8.83 2.22
N LYS A 352 -15.13 -8.34 2.15
CA LYS A 352 -13.99 -8.82 2.96
C LYS A 352 -13.72 -7.95 4.19
N TYR A 353 -14.55 -6.96 4.46
CA TYR A 353 -14.37 -6.02 5.57
C TYR A 353 -14.69 -6.66 6.93
N ALA A 354 -13.75 -7.41 7.49
CA ALA A 354 -13.94 -8.17 8.75
C ALA A 354 -14.40 -7.30 9.93
N ASP A 355 -13.88 -6.08 10.06
CA ASP A 355 -14.30 -5.13 11.10
C ASP A 355 -15.78 -4.74 10.95
N ALA A 356 -16.30 -4.54 9.73
CA ALA A 356 -17.71 -4.22 9.52
C ALA A 356 -18.63 -5.35 10.00
N TYR A 357 -18.31 -6.61 9.69
CA TYR A 357 -19.04 -7.77 10.22
C TYR A 357 -19.01 -7.81 11.75
N ASN A 358 -17.83 -7.67 12.37
CA ASN A 358 -17.74 -7.67 13.83
C ASN A 358 -18.57 -6.53 14.45
N ASN A 359 -18.55 -5.32 13.89
CA ASN A 359 -19.30 -4.20 14.46
C ASN A 359 -20.82 -4.30 14.21
N ARG A 360 -21.25 -4.90 13.10
CA ARG A 360 -22.66 -5.26 12.88
C ARG A 360 -23.12 -6.35 13.85
N GLY A 361 -22.28 -7.34 14.13
CA GLY A 361 -22.51 -8.34 15.17
C GLY A 361 -22.72 -7.71 16.55
N ILE A 362 -21.95 -6.68 16.90
CA ILE A 362 -22.15 -5.92 18.16
C ILE A 362 -23.52 -5.24 18.16
N ALA A 363 -23.92 -4.59 17.06
CA ALA A 363 -25.24 -3.96 16.95
C ALA A 363 -26.37 -4.99 17.10
N TYR A 364 -26.25 -6.17 16.47
CA TYR A 364 -27.21 -7.27 16.64
C TYR A 364 -27.28 -7.77 18.08
N ALA A 365 -26.14 -7.93 18.77
CA ALA A 365 -26.11 -8.38 20.16
C ALA A 365 -26.84 -7.39 21.09
N HIS A 366 -26.63 -6.08 20.91
CA HIS A 366 -27.37 -5.05 21.68
C HIS A 366 -28.87 -5.05 21.39
N LYS A 367 -29.28 -5.45 20.18
CA LYS A 367 -30.69 -5.65 19.81
C LYS A 367 -31.27 -6.98 20.30
N GLY A 368 -30.49 -7.82 21.00
CA GLY A 368 -30.89 -9.16 21.43
C GLY A 368 -30.93 -10.21 20.31
N LEU A 369 -30.45 -9.87 19.12
CA LEU A 369 -30.42 -10.75 17.94
C LEU A 369 -29.16 -11.63 17.94
N TYR A 370 -29.01 -12.44 18.99
CA TYR A 370 -27.76 -13.16 19.28
C TYR A 370 -27.33 -14.14 18.18
N ASP A 371 -28.27 -14.80 17.49
CA ASP A 371 -27.91 -15.74 16.41
C ASP A 371 -27.30 -15.01 15.21
N LYS A 372 -27.84 -13.84 14.83
CA LYS A 372 -27.26 -12.99 13.79
C LYS A 372 -25.89 -12.45 14.21
N ALA A 373 -25.74 -12.06 15.47
CA ALA A 373 -24.46 -11.61 16.01
C ALA A 373 -23.39 -12.71 15.90
N ILE A 374 -23.72 -13.94 16.28
CA ILE A 374 -22.80 -15.10 16.19
C ILE A 374 -22.41 -15.39 14.73
N GLU A 375 -23.34 -15.31 13.79
CA GLU A 375 -23.07 -15.46 12.35
C GLU A 375 -22.05 -14.41 11.88
N ASP A 376 -22.30 -13.14 12.19
CA ASP A 376 -21.42 -12.03 11.82
C ASP A 376 -20.02 -12.14 12.44
N TYR A 377 -19.93 -12.45 13.73
CA TYR A 377 -18.62 -12.67 14.36
C TYR A 377 -17.88 -13.86 13.72
N SER A 378 -18.61 -14.90 13.34
CA SER A 378 -18.02 -16.06 12.68
C SER A 378 -17.49 -15.70 11.29
N LYS A 379 -18.21 -14.86 10.54
CA LYS A 379 -17.73 -14.35 9.25
C LYS A 379 -16.50 -13.43 9.41
N ALA A 380 -16.49 -12.56 10.43
CA ALA A 380 -15.32 -11.75 10.74
C ALA A 380 -14.07 -12.60 11.07
N ILE A 381 -14.25 -13.70 11.82
CA ILE A 381 -13.18 -14.66 12.15
C ILE A 381 -12.72 -15.45 10.92
N GLU A 382 -13.64 -15.84 10.04
CA GLU A 382 -13.30 -16.51 8.78
C GLU A 382 -12.41 -15.62 7.89
N LEU A 383 -12.76 -14.33 7.78
CA LEU A 383 -12.00 -13.35 7.01
C LEU A 383 -10.67 -12.97 7.67
N LYS A 384 -10.65 -12.91 9.01
CA LYS A 384 -9.49 -12.51 9.81
C LYS A 384 -9.30 -13.47 11.01
N PRO A 385 -8.58 -14.60 10.82
CA PRO A 385 -8.42 -15.62 11.86
C PRO A 385 -7.66 -15.18 13.12
N ASP A 386 -6.92 -14.07 13.07
CA ASP A 386 -6.20 -13.47 14.20
C ASP A 386 -7.01 -12.36 14.90
N PHE A 387 -8.31 -12.23 14.60
CA PHE A 387 -9.16 -11.17 15.15
C PHE A 387 -9.63 -11.46 16.59
N ALA A 388 -8.76 -11.27 17.57
CA ALA A 388 -9.03 -11.55 18.99
C ALA A 388 -10.35 -10.94 19.51
N LYS A 389 -10.69 -9.72 19.08
CA LYS A 389 -11.93 -9.02 19.47
C LYS A 389 -13.19 -9.74 18.99
N ALA A 390 -13.18 -10.31 17.78
CA ALA A 390 -14.33 -11.05 17.25
C ALA A 390 -14.57 -12.36 18.01
N TYR A 391 -13.50 -13.08 18.37
CA TYR A 391 -13.60 -14.24 19.27
C TYR A 391 -14.18 -13.83 20.63
N TYR A 392 -13.64 -12.78 21.24
CA TYR A 392 -14.12 -12.29 22.53
C TYR A 392 -15.61 -11.90 22.49
N ASN A 393 -16.04 -11.14 21.48
CA ASN A 393 -17.44 -10.73 21.34
C ASN A 393 -18.38 -11.92 21.10
N ARG A 394 -17.97 -12.89 20.27
CA ARG A 394 -18.73 -14.13 20.07
C ARG A 394 -18.80 -14.96 21.35
N GLY A 395 -17.72 -14.97 22.13
CA GLY A 395 -17.65 -15.58 23.46
C GLY A 395 -18.67 -14.97 24.42
N ILE A 396 -18.77 -13.64 24.47
CA ILE A 396 -19.79 -12.94 25.27
C ILE A 396 -21.18 -13.36 24.83
N THR A 397 -21.45 -13.33 23.53
CA THR A 397 -22.79 -13.68 23.01
C THR A 397 -23.13 -15.15 23.27
N TYR A 398 -22.17 -16.07 23.23
CA TYR A 398 -22.39 -17.45 23.67
C TYR A 398 -22.68 -17.55 25.17
N ASN A 399 -22.01 -16.75 26.00
CA ASN A 399 -22.25 -16.71 27.44
C ASN A 399 -23.67 -16.22 27.76
N ASP A 400 -24.12 -15.15 27.08
CA ASP A 400 -25.47 -14.61 27.23
C ASP A 400 -26.56 -15.63 26.83
N LYS A 401 -26.24 -16.52 25.89
CA LYS A 401 -27.10 -17.67 25.53
C LYS A 401 -26.99 -18.88 26.46
N GLY A 402 -26.15 -18.82 27.51
CA GLY A 402 -25.86 -19.95 28.40
C GLY A 402 -25.01 -21.06 27.76
N LEU A 403 -24.37 -20.81 26.61
CA LEU A 403 -23.54 -21.76 25.88
C LEU A 403 -22.07 -21.69 26.36
N TYR A 404 -21.87 -21.93 27.65
CA TYR A 404 -20.60 -21.68 28.37
C TYR A 404 -19.39 -22.39 27.76
N ASP A 405 -19.54 -23.62 27.27
CA ASP A 405 -18.42 -24.35 26.63
C ASP A 405 -17.93 -23.70 25.35
N ARG A 406 -18.85 -23.13 24.56
CA ARG A 406 -18.49 -22.39 23.35
C ARG A 406 -17.86 -21.04 23.70
N ALA A 407 -18.42 -20.36 24.71
CA ALA A 407 -17.85 -19.12 25.23
C ALA A 407 -16.40 -19.31 25.70
N ILE A 408 -16.13 -20.32 26.53
CA ILE A 408 -14.78 -20.63 27.04
C ILE A 408 -13.81 -20.92 25.88
N LYS A 409 -14.25 -21.67 24.85
CA LYS A 409 -13.40 -21.94 23.68
C LYS A 409 -13.01 -20.66 22.95
N ASP A 410 -13.96 -19.75 22.74
CA ASP A 410 -13.69 -18.48 22.07
C ASP A 410 -12.83 -17.54 22.94
N TYR A 411 -13.07 -17.48 24.25
CA TYR A 411 -12.21 -16.73 25.16
C TYR A 411 -10.78 -17.28 25.21
N ASN A 412 -10.60 -18.61 25.19
CA ASN A 412 -9.29 -19.24 25.08
C ASN A 412 -8.55 -18.75 23.83
N LYS A 413 -9.24 -18.70 22.68
CA LYS A 413 -8.63 -18.24 21.43
C LYS A 413 -8.32 -16.74 21.46
N ALA A 414 -9.21 -15.91 22.03
CA ALA A 414 -8.94 -14.49 22.22
C ALA A 414 -7.71 -14.23 23.10
N ILE A 415 -7.53 -15.01 24.18
CA ILE A 415 -6.38 -14.93 25.09
C ILE A 415 -5.10 -15.48 24.43
N GLU A 416 -5.20 -16.53 23.62
CA GLU A 416 -4.07 -17.06 22.84
C GLU A 416 -3.52 -15.99 21.88
N LEU A 417 -4.42 -15.26 21.20
CA LEU A 417 -4.08 -14.18 20.28
C LEU A 417 -3.61 -12.91 21.01
N LYS A 418 -4.19 -12.62 22.18
CA LYS A 418 -3.87 -11.45 23.00
C LYS A 418 -3.71 -11.85 24.49
N PRO A 419 -2.49 -12.20 24.94
CA PRO A 419 -2.25 -12.70 26.30
C PRO A 419 -2.46 -11.68 27.44
N ASP A 420 -2.59 -10.40 27.13
CA ASP A 420 -2.87 -9.30 28.06
C ASP A 420 -4.35 -8.84 28.00
N TYR A 421 -5.25 -9.64 27.41
CA TYR A 421 -6.67 -9.32 27.28
C TYR A 421 -7.42 -9.52 28.60
N THR A 422 -7.32 -8.53 29.48
CA THR A 422 -7.91 -8.53 30.84
C THR A 422 -9.38 -8.94 30.87
N GLU A 423 -10.22 -8.35 30.01
CA GLU A 423 -11.66 -8.61 29.97
C GLU A 423 -11.98 -10.04 29.50
N ALA A 424 -11.16 -10.62 28.63
CA ALA A 424 -11.33 -12.01 28.19
C ALA A 424 -11.05 -13.00 29.33
N TYR A 425 -10.02 -12.76 30.16
CA TYR A 425 -9.81 -13.55 31.38
C TYR A 425 -10.98 -13.42 32.34
N TYR A 426 -11.45 -12.20 32.61
CA TYR A 426 -12.57 -11.96 33.50
C TYR A 426 -13.85 -12.68 33.04
N ASN A 427 -14.23 -12.54 31.77
CA ASN A 427 -15.45 -13.17 31.24
C ASN A 427 -15.32 -14.69 31.10
N ARG A 428 -14.11 -15.23 30.86
CA ARG A 428 -13.88 -16.67 30.95
C ARG A 428 -14.00 -17.17 32.38
N GLY A 429 -13.57 -16.37 33.35
CA GLY A 429 -13.77 -16.61 34.78
C GLY A 429 -15.26 -16.69 35.14
N ILE A 430 -16.09 -15.78 34.62
CA ILE A 430 -17.55 -15.82 34.77
C ILE A 430 -18.10 -17.13 34.19
N ALA A 431 -17.75 -17.46 32.95
CA ALA A 431 -18.22 -18.69 32.31
C ALA A 431 -17.80 -19.95 33.10
N TYR A 432 -16.61 -19.96 33.72
CA TYR A 432 -16.20 -21.04 34.61
C TYR A 432 -17.01 -21.07 35.93
N ASP A 433 -17.29 -19.92 36.53
CA ASP A 433 -18.10 -19.81 37.76
C ASP A 433 -19.54 -20.29 37.54
N ASP A 434 -20.15 -19.92 36.41
CA ASP A 434 -21.50 -20.36 36.01
C ASP A 434 -21.57 -21.87 35.78
N LYS A 435 -20.45 -22.48 35.34
CA LYS A 435 -20.29 -23.94 35.25
C LYS A 435 -19.97 -24.62 36.59
N GLY A 436 -19.79 -23.86 37.67
CA GLY A 436 -19.36 -24.38 38.98
C GLY A 436 -17.87 -24.76 39.05
N LEU A 437 -17.06 -24.38 38.05
CA LEU A 437 -15.63 -24.65 37.99
C LEU A 437 -14.83 -23.57 38.73
N TYR A 438 -15.11 -23.43 40.03
CA TYR A 438 -14.65 -22.30 40.85
C TYR A 438 -13.13 -22.12 40.91
N ASP A 439 -12.33 -23.19 40.87
CA ASP A 439 -10.87 -23.06 40.86
C ASP A 439 -10.34 -22.39 39.59
N LYS A 440 -10.92 -22.74 38.43
CA LYS A 440 -10.56 -22.11 37.15
C LYS A 440 -11.03 -20.66 37.10
N ALA A 441 -12.23 -20.38 37.64
CA ALA A 441 -12.74 -19.03 37.78
C ALA A 441 -11.79 -18.15 38.62
N ILE A 442 -11.34 -18.66 39.79
CA ILE A 442 -10.41 -17.95 40.66
C ILE A 442 -9.07 -17.68 39.98
N GLU A 443 -8.54 -18.65 39.21
CA GLU A 443 -7.30 -18.47 38.44
C GLU A 443 -7.44 -17.33 37.42
N ASP A 444 -8.52 -17.35 36.64
CA ASP A 444 -8.80 -16.34 35.61
C ASP A 444 -9.05 -14.95 36.21
N TYR A 445 -9.85 -14.85 37.27
CA TYR A 445 -10.04 -13.59 37.98
C TYR A 445 -8.72 -13.07 38.56
N SER A 446 -7.88 -13.94 39.10
CA SER A 446 -6.57 -13.55 39.62
C SER A 446 -5.64 -13.05 38.51
N LYS A 447 -5.72 -13.64 37.32
CA LYS A 447 -4.97 -13.16 36.15
C LYS A 447 -5.49 -11.80 35.67
N ALA A 448 -6.81 -11.60 35.63
CA ALA A 448 -7.42 -10.31 35.31
C ALA A 448 -6.99 -9.21 36.32
N ILE A 449 -7.04 -9.49 37.62
CA ILE A 449 -6.58 -8.58 38.69
C ILE A 449 -5.08 -8.29 38.57
N LYS A 450 -4.27 -9.29 38.19
CA LYS A 450 -2.83 -9.07 37.98
C LYS A 450 -2.57 -8.09 36.82
N LEU A 451 -3.37 -8.15 35.76
CA LEU A 451 -3.26 -7.25 34.61
C LEU A 451 -3.85 -5.86 34.92
N LYS A 452 -4.95 -5.82 35.68
CA LYS A 452 -5.65 -4.60 36.10
C LYS A 452 -5.99 -4.66 37.60
N PRO A 453 -5.10 -4.16 38.48
CA PRO A 453 -5.26 -4.26 39.94
C PRO A 453 -6.48 -3.54 40.51
N ASP A 454 -6.98 -2.51 39.83
CA ASP A 454 -8.15 -1.71 40.19
C ASP A 454 -9.46 -2.24 39.59
N PHE A 455 -9.48 -3.47 39.06
CA PHE A 455 -10.67 -4.08 38.48
C PHE A 455 -11.65 -4.57 39.56
N VAL A 456 -12.53 -3.67 40.00
CA VAL A 456 -13.51 -3.87 41.08
C VAL A 456 -14.30 -5.17 40.94
N GLU A 457 -14.89 -5.39 39.77
CA GLU A 457 -15.77 -6.55 39.51
C GLU A 457 -15.01 -7.87 39.54
N ALA A 458 -13.73 -7.88 39.15
CA ALA A 458 -12.89 -9.07 39.22
C ALA A 458 -12.56 -9.45 40.67
N HIS A 459 -12.26 -8.48 41.53
CA HIS A 459 -12.11 -8.74 42.98
C HIS A 459 -13.39 -9.29 43.57
N TYR A 460 -14.51 -8.61 43.32
CA TYR A 460 -15.82 -9.04 43.83
C TYR A 460 -16.20 -10.47 43.39
N ASN A 461 -16.08 -10.79 42.10
CA ASN A 461 -16.42 -12.12 41.59
C ASN A 461 -15.45 -13.21 42.05
N ARG A 462 -14.16 -12.88 42.26
CA ARG A 462 -13.21 -13.81 42.89
C ARG A 462 -13.59 -14.07 44.35
N GLY A 463 -14.04 -13.05 45.07
CA GLY A 463 -14.60 -13.17 46.41
C GLY A 463 -15.82 -14.10 46.47
N ILE A 464 -16.74 -13.98 45.50
CA ILE A 464 -17.89 -14.90 45.35
C ILE A 464 -17.41 -16.33 45.13
N ALA A 465 -16.47 -16.56 44.20
CA ALA A 465 -15.95 -17.88 43.94
C ALA A 465 -15.27 -18.48 45.18
N TYR A 466 -14.48 -17.69 45.93
CA TYR A 466 -13.91 -18.13 47.20
C TYR A 466 -14.98 -18.46 48.25
N HIS A 467 -16.04 -17.66 48.34
CA HIS A 467 -17.15 -17.89 49.24
C HIS A 467 -17.88 -19.20 48.91
N LYS A 468 -18.18 -19.47 47.63
CA LYS A 468 -18.77 -20.73 47.16
C LYS A 468 -17.90 -21.95 47.49
N LYS A 469 -16.58 -21.76 47.58
CA LYS A 469 -15.60 -22.77 48.04
C LYS A 469 -15.44 -22.86 49.56
N GLY A 470 -16.17 -22.07 50.34
CA GLY A 470 -16.04 -22.00 51.81
C GLY A 470 -14.76 -21.31 52.30
N LYS A 471 -13.98 -20.66 51.41
CA LYS A 471 -12.75 -19.93 51.76
C LYS A 471 -13.09 -18.50 52.20
N TYR A 472 -13.82 -18.38 53.29
CA TYR A 472 -14.42 -17.10 53.73
C TYR A 472 -13.39 -16.00 54.01
N ASP A 473 -12.20 -16.33 54.51
CA ASP A 473 -11.13 -15.33 54.73
C ASP A 473 -10.70 -14.63 53.44
N LYS A 474 -10.45 -15.42 52.38
CA LYS A 474 -10.08 -14.87 51.07
C LYS A 474 -11.24 -14.11 50.42
N ALA A 475 -12.47 -14.60 50.62
CA ALA A 475 -13.66 -13.88 50.16
C ALA A 475 -13.78 -12.50 50.82
N ILE A 476 -13.58 -12.41 52.13
CA ILE A 476 -13.62 -11.15 52.88
C ILE A 476 -12.53 -10.19 52.41
N GLU A 477 -11.31 -10.68 52.16
CA GLU A 477 -10.20 -9.87 51.61
C GLU A 477 -10.59 -9.26 50.26
N ASP A 478 -11.07 -10.09 49.33
CA ASP A 478 -11.48 -9.66 47.99
C ASP A 478 -12.67 -8.68 48.02
N TYR A 479 -13.70 -8.94 48.83
CA TYR A 479 -14.81 -8.00 48.99
C TYR A 479 -14.35 -6.68 49.62
N SER A 480 -13.44 -6.74 50.59
CA SER A 480 -12.89 -5.52 51.19
C SER A 480 -12.11 -4.71 50.18
N LYS A 481 -11.37 -5.37 49.28
CA LYS A 481 -10.66 -4.69 48.20
C LYS A 481 -11.62 -4.05 47.19
N ALA A 482 -12.69 -4.75 46.83
CA ALA A 482 -13.74 -4.19 45.97
C ALA A 482 -14.40 -2.94 46.60
N ILE A 483 -14.67 -2.97 47.91
CA ILE A 483 -15.22 -1.83 48.68
C ILE A 483 -14.21 -0.68 48.78
N GLU A 484 -12.92 -0.97 48.97
CA GLU A 484 -11.87 0.05 48.99
C GLU A 484 -11.78 0.80 47.66
N LEU A 485 -11.90 0.07 46.54
CA LEU A 485 -11.87 0.63 45.19
C LEU A 485 -13.19 1.34 44.83
N LYS A 486 -14.33 0.85 45.35
CA LYS A 486 -15.66 1.41 45.13
C LYS A 486 -16.48 1.38 46.42
N SER A 487 -16.49 2.50 47.14
CA SER A 487 -17.08 2.60 48.49
C SER A 487 -18.60 2.52 48.52
N ASP A 488 -19.29 2.75 47.39
CA ASP A 488 -20.73 2.63 47.24
C ASP A 488 -21.19 1.27 46.67
N PHE A 489 -20.32 0.26 46.69
CA PHE A 489 -20.64 -1.06 46.16
C PHE A 489 -21.46 -1.92 47.13
N ALA A 490 -22.78 -1.68 47.16
CA ALA A 490 -23.71 -2.32 48.09
C ALA A 490 -23.61 -3.86 48.12
N ASP A 491 -23.54 -4.51 46.96
CA ASP A 491 -23.49 -5.98 46.89
C ASP A 491 -22.21 -6.57 47.51
N ALA A 492 -21.10 -5.83 47.50
CA ALA A 492 -19.86 -6.24 48.15
C ALA A 492 -20.00 -6.21 49.68
N TYR A 493 -20.66 -5.20 50.25
CA TYR A 493 -20.99 -5.18 51.68
C TYR A 493 -21.90 -6.34 52.07
N TYR A 494 -22.96 -6.57 51.30
CA TYR A 494 -23.88 -7.68 51.54
C TYR A 494 -23.16 -9.03 51.59
N ASN A 495 -22.35 -9.33 50.57
CA ASN A 495 -21.64 -10.60 50.48
C ASN A 495 -20.50 -10.73 51.51
N ARG A 496 -19.84 -9.63 51.89
CA ARG A 496 -18.85 -9.63 52.97
C ARG A 496 -19.50 -9.85 54.34
N GLY A 497 -20.67 -9.26 54.59
CA GLY A 497 -21.47 -9.50 55.79
C GLY A 497 -21.88 -10.97 55.91
N ILE A 498 -22.31 -11.60 54.81
CA ILE A 498 -22.60 -13.04 54.79
C ILE A 498 -21.34 -13.86 55.09
N ALA A 499 -20.19 -13.51 54.51
CA ALA A 499 -18.93 -14.19 54.77
C ALA A 499 -18.50 -14.06 56.25
N TYR A 500 -18.68 -12.88 56.86
CA TYR A 500 -18.44 -12.66 58.29
C TYR A 500 -19.37 -13.50 59.16
N ARG A 501 -20.67 -13.56 58.83
CA ARG A 501 -21.64 -14.41 59.53
C ARG A 501 -21.24 -15.88 59.47
N ASN A 502 -20.84 -16.36 58.30
CA ASN A 502 -20.40 -17.76 58.11
C ASN A 502 -19.10 -18.08 58.89
N LYS A 503 -18.31 -17.07 59.24
CA LYS A 503 -17.16 -17.17 60.15
C LYS A 503 -17.50 -17.01 61.63
N GLY A 504 -18.74 -16.65 61.98
CA GLY A 504 -19.14 -16.31 63.35
C GLY A 504 -18.73 -14.90 63.82
N LEU A 505 -18.34 -14.02 62.90
CA LEU A 505 -17.98 -12.62 63.19
C LEU A 505 -19.23 -11.73 63.10
N TYR A 506 -20.17 -11.91 64.04
CA TYR A 506 -21.51 -11.32 63.95
C TYR A 506 -21.52 -9.78 64.02
N ASP A 507 -20.67 -9.16 64.83
CA ASP A 507 -20.61 -7.69 64.95
C ASP A 507 -20.27 -7.04 63.60
N LYS A 508 -19.25 -7.57 62.92
CA LYS A 508 -18.85 -7.10 61.58
C LYS A 508 -19.93 -7.37 60.53
N ALA A 509 -20.63 -8.50 60.64
CA ALA A 509 -21.75 -8.81 59.75
C ALA A 509 -22.90 -7.81 59.91
N ILE A 510 -23.20 -7.37 61.14
CA ILE A 510 -24.23 -6.36 61.42
C ILE A 510 -23.80 -4.99 60.87
N GLU A 511 -22.53 -4.61 61.01
CA GLU A 511 -21.98 -3.37 60.43
C GLU A 511 -22.14 -3.35 58.90
N ASP A 512 -21.73 -4.41 58.21
CA ASP A 512 -21.86 -4.52 56.76
C ASP A 512 -23.33 -4.53 56.31
N SER A 513 -24.23 -5.17 57.07
CA SER A 513 -25.68 -5.14 56.78
C SER A 513 -26.26 -3.73 56.86
N LYS A 514 -25.89 -2.94 57.88
CA LYS A 514 -26.33 -1.55 58.02
C LYS A 514 -25.84 -0.71 56.84
N MET A 515 -24.60 -0.92 56.41
CA MET A 515 -24.04 -0.19 55.27
C MET A 515 -24.74 -0.56 53.97
N TYR A 516 -25.01 -1.85 53.73
CA TYR A 516 -25.80 -2.30 52.58
C TYR A 516 -27.19 -1.64 52.54
N ASP A 517 -27.92 -1.64 53.66
CA ASP A 517 -29.24 -1.01 53.75
C ASP A 517 -29.17 0.51 53.51
N GLN A 518 -28.13 1.17 54.01
CA GLN A 518 -27.91 2.59 53.78
C GLN A 518 -27.64 2.90 52.30
N LEU A 519 -26.87 2.07 51.61
CA LEU A 519 -26.54 2.26 50.19
C LEU A 519 -27.72 1.95 49.28
N LYS A 520 -28.56 0.96 49.61
CA LYS A 520 -29.73 0.59 48.80
C LYS A 520 -30.88 1.60 48.89
N ASN A 521 -30.95 2.37 49.98
CA ASN A 521 -31.98 3.39 50.20
C ASN A 521 -31.60 4.78 49.66
N ARG A 522 -30.42 4.91 49.04
CA ARG A 522 -29.98 6.09 48.30
C ARG A 522 -30.22 5.87 46.80
#